data_AF-A0A377NH96-F1
#
_entry.id   AF-A0A377NH96-F1
#
_cell.length_a   1.000
_cell.length_b   1.000
_cell.length_c   1.000
_cell.angle_alpha   90.00
_cell.angle_beta   90.00
_cell.angle_gamma   90.00
#
_symmetry.space_group_name_H-M   'P 1'
#
loop_
_entity.id
_entity.type
_entity.pdbx_description
1 polymer ?
#
loop_
_entity_poly.entity_id
_entity_poly.type
_entity_poly.pdbx_seq_one_letter_code
_entity_poly.pdbx_strand_id
1 'polypeptide(L)'
;MYRGECVESGETAELFHRPQHPYTRALLAAVPKLGSMQGQPWPLRFPQIDLQTGASTQPLEVANTPDRGQTPVLSGEKSQRALPGVWRFVEPTGGGSSRGGKHQF
;
A
#
# COMPACT_ATOMS: atom_id res chain seq x y z
N MET A 1 -0.47 11.23 17.22
CA MET A 1 -1.69 11.68 17.91
C MET A 1 -2.63 10.51 18.11
N TYR A 2 -3.21 10.34 19.30
CA TYR A 2 -4.25 9.36 19.59
C TYR A 2 -5.31 10.03 20.46
N ARG A 3 -6.58 9.96 20.05
CA ARG A 3 -7.71 10.61 20.75
C ARG A 3 -7.48 12.09 21.08
N GLY A 4 -6.84 12.81 20.15
CA GLY A 4 -6.53 14.24 20.31
C GLY A 4 -5.21 14.53 21.02
N GLU A 5 -4.56 13.54 21.64
CA GLU A 5 -3.35 13.75 22.44
C GLU A 5 -2.07 13.31 21.74
N CYS A 6 -0.98 14.05 21.98
CA CYS A 6 0.35 13.68 21.51
C CYS A 6 0.92 12.61 22.44
N VAL A 7 0.75 11.35 22.05
CA VAL A 7 1.13 10.19 22.89
C VAL A 7 2.60 9.79 22.79
N GLU A 8 3.31 10.21 21.74
CA GLU A 8 4.73 9.92 21.55
C GLU A 8 5.35 10.90 20.55
N SER A 9 6.55 11.39 20.86
CA SER A 9 7.38 12.24 20.00
C SER A 9 8.85 11.92 20.24
N GLY A 10 9.69 12.11 19.22
CA GLY A 10 11.12 11.80 19.29
C GLY A 10 11.76 11.77 17.90
N GLU A 11 13.04 11.39 17.87
CA GLU A 11 13.77 11.20 16.62
C GLU A 11 13.11 10.12 15.75
N THR A 12 13.04 10.35 14.44
CA THR A 12 12.42 9.42 13.50
C THR A 12 13.02 8.02 13.63
N ALA A 13 14.35 7.92 13.73
CA ALA A 13 15.02 6.64 13.89
C ALA A 13 14.56 5.91 15.16
N GLU A 14 14.40 6.61 16.28
CA GLU A 14 13.96 6.01 17.53
C GLU A 14 12.51 5.52 17.45
N LEU A 15 11.60 6.33 16.90
CA LEU A 15 10.19 5.97 16.74
C LEU A 15 10.00 4.71 15.89
N PHE A 16 10.80 4.55 14.82
CA PHE A 16 10.69 3.39 13.94
C PHE A 16 11.36 2.12 14.50
N HIS A 17 12.41 2.26 15.31
CA HIS A 17 13.15 1.10 15.83
C HIS A 17 12.74 0.68 17.24
N ARG A 18 12.31 1.63 18.09
CA ARG A 18 12.01 1.43 19.51
C ARG A 18 10.77 2.21 19.98
N PRO A 19 9.61 2.07 19.30
CA PRO A 19 8.36 2.73 19.72
C PRO A 19 7.91 2.29 21.12
N GLN A 20 7.71 3.25 22.02
CA GLN A 20 7.35 3.02 23.42
C GLN A 20 5.85 3.00 23.65
N HIS A 21 5.06 3.78 22.90
CA HIS A 21 3.62 3.82 23.10
C HIS A 21 2.93 2.68 22.32
N PRO A 22 1.96 1.94 22.93
CA PRO A 22 1.23 0.86 22.26
C PRO A 22 0.57 1.28 20.93
N TYR A 23 0.04 2.50 20.88
CA TYR A 23 -0.54 3.05 19.65
C TYR A 23 0.49 3.24 18.53
N THR A 24 1.68 3.77 18.82
CA THR A 24 2.74 3.92 17.83
C THR A 24 3.20 2.56 17.32
N ARG A 25 3.33 1.57 18.21
CA ARG A 25 3.57 0.16 17.82
C ARG A 25 2.51 -0.37 16.88
N ALA A 26 1.23 -0.13 17.17
CA ALA A 26 0.11 -0.57 16.34
C ALA A 26 0.15 0.06 14.95
N LEU A 27 0.43 1.37 14.85
CA LEU A 27 0.57 2.05 13.56
C LEU A 27 1.69 1.46 12.71
N LEU A 28 2.85 1.20 13.32
CA LEU A 28 3.98 0.61 12.61
C LEU A 28 3.72 -0.85 12.21
N ALA A 29 3.04 -1.62 13.06
CA ALA A 29 2.65 -3.00 12.76
C ALA A 29 1.64 -3.12 11.62
N ALA A 30 0.83 -2.07 11.38
CA ALA A 30 -0.13 -2.03 10.27
C ALA A 30 0.54 -1.85 8.89
N VAL A 31 1.82 -1.47 8.84
CA VAL A 31 2.55 -1.31 7.59
C VAL A 31 3.15 -2.64 7.15
N PRO A 32 2.72 -3.23 6.02
CA PRO A 32 3.34 -4.44 5.50
C PRO A 32 4.79 -4.17 5.10
N LYS A 33 5.72 -5.03 5.55
CA LYS A 33 7.09 -5.00 5.04
C LYS A 33 7.12 -5.70 3.68
N LEU A 34 7.82 -5.11 2.72
CA LEU A 34 7.99 -5.74 1.43
C LEU A 34 8.65 -7.10 1.64
N GLY A 35 7.93 -8.15 1.26
CA GLY A 35 8.39 -9.51 1.42
C GLY A 35 8.08 -10.25 2.72
N SER A 36 7.41 -9.64 3.70
CA SER A 36 7.03 -10.34 4.95
C SER A 36 6.34 -11.70 4.75
N MET A 37 5.71 -11.88 3.59
CA MET A 37 4.85 -13.01 3.25
C MET A 37 5.43 -13.87 2.12
N GLN A 38 6.72 -13.77 1.82
CA GLN A 38 7.35 -14.63 0.81
C GLN A 38 7.27 -16.10 1.20
N GLY A 39 6.90 -16.94 0.23
CA GLY A 39 6.68 -18.37 0.46
C GLY A 39 5.36 -18.72 1.14
N GLN A 40 4.56 -17.73 1.57
CA GLN A 40 3.21 -17.99 2.08
C GLN A 40 2.25 -18.19 0.90
N PRO A 41 1.42 -19.25 0.91
CA PRO A 41 0.47 -19.51 -0.17
C PRO A 41 -0.64 -18.47 -0.22
N TRP A 42 -0.92 -17.83 0.92
CA TRP A 42 -1.96 -16.83 1.10
C TRP A 42 -1.45 -15.69 1.99
N PRO A 43 -2.06 -14.50 1.92
CA PRO A 43 -1.75 -13.43 2.85
C PRO A 43 -1.98 -13.86 4.30
N LEU A 44 -1.00 -13.59 5.16
CA LEU A 44 -1.18 -13.73 6.61
C LEU A 44 -2.01 -12.56 7.15
N ARG A 45 -2.73 -12.78 8.26
CA ARG A 45 -3.31 -11.65 9.00
C ARG A 45 -2.21 -10.88 9.71
N PHE A 46 -2.32 -9.56 9.66
CA PHE A 46 -1.43 -8.70 10.42
C PHE A 46 -1.57 -8.97 11.93
N PRO A 47 -0.46 -8.92 12.67
CA PRO A 47 -0.50 -9.02 14.13
C PRO A 47 -1.33 -7.86 14.69
N GLN A 48 -2.21 -8.16 15.64
CA GLN A 48 -2.98 -7.15 16.35
C GLN A 48 -2.22 -6.74 17.59
N ILE A 49 -2.06 -5.43 17.78
CA ILE A 49 -1.48 -4.86 18.99
C ILE A 49 -2.61 -4.44 19.91
N ASP A 50 -2.60 -4.97 21.13
CA ASP A 50 -3.47 -4.49 22.20
C ASP A 50 -3.01 -3.07 22.61
N LEU A 51 -3.91 -2.09 22.48
CA LEU A 51 -3.56 -0.68 22.69
C LEU A 51 -3.41 -0.28 24.16
N GLN A 52 -3.83 -1.14 25.09
CA GLN A 52 -3.69 -0.89 26.52
C GLN A 52 -2.38 -1.46 27.06
N THR A 53 -2.01 -2.66 26.61
CA THR A 53 -0.87 -3.43 27.12
C THR A 53 0.33 -3.41 26.18
N GLY A 54 0.11 -3.16 24.90
CA GLY A 54 1.14 -3.28 23.87
C GLY A 54 1.45 -4.70 23.43
N ALA A 55 0.72 -5.71 23.93
CA ALA A 55 0.92 -7.10 23.55
C ALA A 55 0.57 -7.32 22.07
N SER A 56 1.37 -8.14 21.39
CA SER A 56 1.15 -8.50 19.98
C SER A 56 0.58 -9.91 19.88
N THR A 57 -0.46 -10.08 19.06
CA THR A 57 -0.84 -11.41 18.59
C THR A 57 0.16 -11.92 17.55
N GLN A 58 0.27 -13.24 17.40
CA GLN A 58 1.05 -13.82 16.32
C GLN A 58 0.25 -13.74 14.99
N PRO A 59 0.92 -13.51 13.85
CA PRO A 59 0.27 -13.56 12.55
C PRO A 59 -0.37 -14.93 12.32
N LEU A 60 -1.66 -14.95 12.02
CA LEU A 60 -2.42 -16.18 11.75
C LEU A 60 -2.55 -16.39 10.25
N GLU A 61 -2.37 -17.63 9.81
CA GLU A 61 -2.64 -18.04 8.43
C GLU A 61 -4.14 -17.93 8.12
N VAL A 62 -4.46 -17.47 6.91
CA VAL A 62 -5.85 -17.37 6.44
C VAL A 62 -6.13 -18.53 5.50
N ALA A 63 -7.18 -19.31 5.80
CA ALA A 63 -7.69 -20.33 4.89
C ALA A 63 -8.22 -19.69 3.60
N ASN A 64 -8.11 -20.38 2.47
CA ASN A 64 -8.65 -19.93 1.19
C ASN A 64 -10.20 -20.06 1.18
N THR A 65 -10.87 -19.08 1.77
CA THR A 65 -12.33 -19.04 1.96
C THR A 65 -13.16 -18.81 0.68
N PRO A 66 -12.72 -18.05 -0.36
CA PRO A 66 -13.61 -17.76 -1.48
C PRO A 66 -13.91 -19.00 -2.33
N ASP A 67 -15.17 -19.40 -2.35
CA ASP A 67 -15.70 -20.37 -3.30
C ASP A 67 -15.86 -19.71 -4.67
N ARG A 68 -15.06 -20.14 -5.63
CA ARG A 68 -15.04 -19.60 -6.99
C ARG A 68 -16.22 -20.10 -7.85
N GLY A 69 -17.00 -21.07 -7.37
CA GLY A 69 -18.22 -21.54 -8.02
C GLY A 69 -19.47 -20.73 -7.67
N GLN A 70 -19.40 -19.87 -6.63
CA GLN A 70 -20.52 -19.03 -6.22
C GLN A 70 -20.54 -17.70 -6.98
N THR A 71 -21.76 -17.24 -7.31
CA THR A 71 -21.97 -15.91 -7.89
C THR A 71 -21.52 -14.84 -6.89
N PRO A 72 -20.61 -13.92 -7.27
CA PRO A 72 -20.18 -12.84 -6.39
C PRO A 72 -21.37 -11.98 -5.93
N VAL A 73 -21.39 -11.60 -4.66
CA VAL A 73 -22.40 -10.68 -4.09
C VAL A 73 -22.41 -9.33 -4.81
N LEU A 74 -21.25 -8.92 -5.34
CA LEU A 74 -21.09 -7.72 -6.15
C LEU A 74 -20.41 -8.08 -7.48
N SER A 75 -21.14 -7.87 -8.58
CA SER A 75 -20.60 -7.94 -9.94
C SER A 75 -20.80 -6.57 -10.62
N GLY A 76 -19.70 -5.93 -11.00
CA GLY A 76 -19.78 -4.69 -11.77
C GLY A 76 -20.12 -4.97 -13.23
N GLU A 77 -21.03 -4.18 -13.80
CA GLU A 77 -21.20 -4.14 -15.25
C GLU A 77 -20.03 -3.35 -15.86
N LYS A 78 -19.30 -3.94 -16.81
CA LYS A 78 -18.24 -3.24 -17.53
C LYS A 78 -18.88 -2.20 -18.45
N SER A 79 -19.01 -0.96 -17.97
CA SER A 79 -19.50 0.15 -18.78
C SER A 79 -18.48 0.50 -19.87
N GLN A 80 -18.81 0.22 -21.14
CA GLN A 80 -18.05 0.63 -22.32
C GLN A 80 -18.42 2.04 -22.80
N ARG A 81 -19.03 2.85 -21.92
CA ARG A 81 -19.41 4.21 -22.29
C ARG A 81 -18.17 5.10 -22.25
N ALA A 82 -17.66 5.45 -23.42
CA ALA A 82 -16.66 6.51 -23.55
C ALA A 82 -17.21 7.78 -22.86
N LEU A 83 -16.55 8.22 -21.79
CA LEU A 83 -16.89 9.47 -21.14
C LEU A 83 -16.41 10.62 -22.03
N PRO A 84 -17.28 11.56 -22.45
CA PRO A 84 -16.80 12.79 -23.05
C PRO A 84 -16.07 13.58 -21.95
N GLY A 85 -14.75 13.78 -22.12
CA GLY A 85 -13.92 14.52 -21.17
C GLY A 85 -12.83 13.72 -20.46
N VAL A 86 -12.31 12.64 -21.06
CA VAL A 86 -11.12 11.94 -20.57
C VAL A 86 -9.96 12.91 -20.36
N TRP A 87 -9.43 12.91 -19.12
CA TRP A 87 -8.16 13.50 -18.73
C TRP A 87 -7.07 13.08 -19.73
N ARG A 88 -6.65 14.01 -20.60
CA ARG A 88 -5.59 13.76 -21.56
C ARG A 88 -4.26 13.81 -20.82
N PHE A 89 -3.68 12.63 -20.59
CA PHE A 89 -2.28 12.50 -20.22
C PHE A 89 -1.45 13.13 -21.36
N VAL A 90 -0.82 14.28 -21.10
CA VAL A 90 0.11 14.91 -22.04
C VAL A 90 1.41 14.14 -21.94
N GLU A 91 1.76 13.39 -22.99
CA GLU A 91 3.10 12.84 -23.11
C GLU A 91 4.11 14.00 -23.20
N PRO A 92 5.24 13.94 -22.46
CA PRO A 92 6.31 14.92 -22.66
C PRO A 92 6.83 14.72 -24.08
N THR A 93 6.64 15.72 -24.94
CA THR A 93 7.22 15.74 -26.28
C THR A 93 8.74 15.72 -26.14
N GLY A 94 9.31 14.52 -26.29
CA GLY A 94 10.74 14.34 -26.51
C GLY A 94 11.13 15.13 -27.75
N GLY A 95 11.83 16.25 -27.53
CA GLY A 95 12.32 17.13 -28.58
C GLY A 95 13.29 16.39 -29.49
N GLY A 96 12.77 15.91 -30.63
CA GLY A 96 13.58 15.50 -31.76
C GLY A 96 14.24 16.73 -32.39
N SER A 97 15.45 17.05 -31.95
CA SER A 97 16.31 18.02 -32.64
C SER A 97 16.81 17.39 -33.94
N SER A 98 16.06 17.64 -35.02
CA SER A 98 16.56 17.51 -36.38
C SER A 98 17.58 18.62 -36.63
N ARG A 99 18.84 18.23 -36.85
CA ARG A 99 19.81 19.06 -37.56
C ARG A 99 20.41 18.23 -38.69
N GLY A 100 19.68 18.15 -39.79
CA GLY A 100 20.22 17.76 -41.08
C GLY A 100 20.99 18.93 -41.69
N GLY A 101 22.33 18.84 -41.68
CA GLY A 101 23.20 19.61 -42.55
C GLY A 101 23.77 18.65 -43.60
N LYS A 102 23.46 18.89 -44.87
CA LYS A 102 23.93 18.10 -46.01
C LYS A 102 24.98 18.90 -46.79
N HIS A 103 26.06 18.21 -47.19
CA HIS A 103 26.99 18.51 -48.30
C HIS A 103 27.86 19.79 -48.11
N GLN A 104 29.13 19.89 -48.47
CA GLN A 104 29.98 19.26 -49.49
C GLN A 104 31.47 19.36 -49.06
N PHE A 105 32.27 18.43 -49.61
CA PHE A 105 33.73 18.30 -49.64
C PHE A 105 34.47 17.95 -48.34
#